data_AF-A0A1Y6BDF3-F1
#
_entry.id   AF-A0A1Y6BDF3-F1
#
_cell.length_a   1.000
_cell.length_b   1.000
_cell.length_c   1.000
_cell.angle_alpha   90.00
_cell.angle_beta   90.00
_cell.angle_gamma   90.00
#
_symmetry.space_group_name_H-M   'P 1'
#
loop_
_entity.id
_entity.type
_entity.pdbx_description
1 polymer ?
#
loop_
_entity_poly.entity_id
_entity_poly.type
_entity_poly.pdbx_seq_one_letter_code
_entity_poly.pdbx_strand_id
1 'polypeptide(L)'
;MAPIFALEQADQKNLYTTFLLLKRVLESSPEFADIAQAFIAYVTAVTRAEERDPSIKVKSLDEVEIMLSKKIDNWIAEGEARGEARGEAKGKEKGRKEAQQAIALALIQKGLDKMLIAEATELPIEEIEALTKDI
;
A
#
# COMPACT_ATOMS: atom_id res chain seq x y z
N MET A 1 -28.48 1.95 9.50
CA MET A 1 -27.45 1.33 8.61
C MET A 1 -26.63 2.46 8.01
N ALA A 2 -25.31 2.56 8.12
CA ALA A 2 -24.31 1.82 8.87
C ALA A 2 -23.03 2.69 8.90
N PRO A 3 -22.79 3.52 9.94
CA PRO A 3 -21.53 4.26 10.10
C PRO A 3 -20.31 3.34 10.12
N ILE A 4 -20.51 2.11 10.61
CA ILE A 4 -19.53 1.01 10.58
C ILE A 4 -19.17 0.63 9.14
N PHE A 5 -20.16 0.58 8.24
CA PHE A 5 -19.93 0.26 6.82
C PHE A 5 -19.24 1.41 6.08
N ALA A 6 -19.49 2.66 6.49
CA ALA A 6 -18.77 3.82 5.98
C ALA A 6 -17.31 3.84 6.44
N LEU A 7 -17.00 3.34 7.65
CA LEU A 7 -15.62 3.13 8.12
C LEU A 7 -14.88 2.07 7.30
N GLU A 8 -15.57 0.99 6.91
CA GLU A 8 -14.97 -0.09 6.09
C GLU A 8 -14.62 0.36 4.66
N GLN A 9 -15.31 1.38 4.13
CA GLN A 9 -15.10 1.90 2.78
C GLN A 9 -14.41 3.28 2.74
N ALA A 10 -14.01 3.83 3.89
CA ALA A 10 -13.36 5.13 3.93
C ALA A 10 -11.93 5.06 3.38
N ASP A 11 -11.65 5.89 2.37
CA ASP A 11 -10.28 6.28 2.00
C ASP A 11 -9.51 6.73 3.26
N GLN A 12 -8.20 6.47 3.38
CA GLN A 12 -7.45 6.64 4.64
C GLN A 12 -7.59 8.06 5.23
N LYS A 13 -7.74 9.10 4.37
CA LYS A 13 -8.01 10.49 4.78
C LYS A 13 -9.40 10.71 5.38
N ASN A 14 -10.39 9.91 4.96
CA ASN A 14 -11.75 9.97 5.48
C ASN A 14 -11.92 9.14 6.75
N LEU A 15 -11.03 8.19 7.03
CA LEU A 15 -11.14 7.29 8.18
C LEU A 15 -11.02 8.03 9.53
N TYR A 16 -10.05 8.93 9.68
CA TYR A 16 -9.91 9.75 10.88
C TYR A 16 -11.12 10.69 11.08
N THR A 17 -11.55 11.37 10.02
CA THR A 17 -12.72 12.27 10.06
C THR A 17 -14.00 11.50 10.40
N THR A 18 -14.18 10.31 9.84
CA THR A 18 -15.33 9.44 10.13
C THR A 18 -15.31 8.96 11.58
N PHE A 19 -14.13 8.63 12.11
CA PHE A 19 -13.95 8.30 13.52
C PHE A 19 -14.35 9.48 14.43
N LEU A 20 -13.91 10.70 14.14
CA LEU A 20 -14.28 11.88 14.94
C LEU A 20 -15.78 12.16 14.94
N LEU A 21 -16.44 11.98 13.79
CA LEU A 21 -17.89 12.11 13.69
C LEU A 21 -18.59 11.05 14.53
N LEU A 22 -18.12 9.80 14.48
CA LEU A 22 -18.67 8.71 15.28
C LEU A 22 -18.45 8.94 16.77
N LYS A 23 -17.24 9.36 17.18
CA LYS A 23 -16.93 9.73 18.57
C LYS A 23 -17.92 10.77 19.09
N ARG A 24 -18.15 11.85 18.33
CA ARG A 24 -19.12 12.89 18.69
C ARG A 24 -20.52 12.33 18.88
N VAL A 25 -20.97 11.42 18.01
CA VAL A 25 -22.30 10.78 18.14
C VAL A 25 -22.36 9.92 19.40
N LEU A 26 -21.34 9.09 19.64
CA LEU A 26 -21.28 8.19 20.80
C LEU A 26 -21.22 8.94 22.14
N GLU A 27 -20.60 10.12 22.15
CA GLU A 27 -20.51 10.99 23.34
C GLU A 27 -21.76 11.88 23.52
N SER A 28 -22.61 12.01 22.51
CA SER A 28 -23.75 12.94 22.56
C SER A 28 -24.87 12.52 23.51
N SER A 29 -24.96 11.24 23.86
CA SER A 29 -26.07 10.71 24.65
C SER A 29 -25.67 9.48 25.48
N PRO A 30 -26.12 9.38 26.75
CA PRO A 30 -25.90 8.20 27.60
C PRO A 30 -26.46 6.89 27.02
N GLU A 31 -27.46 6.96 26.14
CA GLU A 31 -28.06 5.78 25.50
C GLU A 31 -27.08 4.99 24.62
N PHE A 32 -25.98 5.63 24.21
CA PHE A 32 -24.92 5.01 23.43
C PHE A 32 -23.77 4.46 24.28
N ALA A 33 -23.85 4.48 25.62
CA ALA A 33 -22.76 4.05 26.49
C ALA A 33 -22.28 2.62 26.19
N ASP A 34 -23.20 1.67 26.00
CA ASP A 34 -22.86 0.28 25.67
C ASP A 34 -22.20 0.17 24.30
N ILE A 35 -22.67 0.96 23.32
CA ILE A 35 -22.11 1.01 21.97
C ILE A 35 -20.71 1.64 22.00
N ALA A 36 -20.51 2.70 22.79
CA ALA A 36 -19.22 3.34 22.97
C ALA A 36 -18.20 2.37 23.58
N GLN A 37 -18.61 1.60 24.60
CA GLN A 37 -17.75 0.56 25.20
C GLN A 37 -17.41 -0.56 24.21
N ALA A 38 -18.39 -1.04 23.44
CA ALA A 38 -18.16 -2.06 22.41
C ALA A 38 -17.21 -1.54 21.31
N PHE A 39 -17.38 -0.29 20.89
CA PHE A 39 -16.51 0.34 19.91
C PHE A 39 -15.08 0.54 20.44
N ILE A 40 -14.92 1.01 21.68
CA ILE A 40 -13.62 1.09 22.36
C ILE A 40 -12.94 -0.28 22.37
N ALA A 41 -13.65 -1.34 22.76
CA ALA A 41 -13.12 -2.69 22.79
C ALA A 41 -12.68 -3.17 21.39
N TYR A 42 -13.51 -2.94 20.37
CA TYR A 42 -13.21 -3.31 18.98
C TYR A 42 -11.96 -2.58 18.47
N VAL A 43 -11.93 -1.25 18.53
CA VAL A 43 -10.79 -0.46 18.00
C VAL A 43 -9.51 -0.79 18.77
N THR A 44 -9.60 -0.97 20.09
CA THR A 44 -8.46 -1.42 20.90
C THR A 44 -7.93 -2.77 20.44
N ALA A 45 -8.81 -3.72 20.12
CA ALA A 45 -8.39 -5.04 19.65
C ALA A 45 -7.71 -4.99 18.26
N VAL A 46 -8.25 -4.22 17.31
CA VAL A 46 -7.69 -4.16 15.95
C VAL A 46 -6.44 -3.28 15.83
N THR A 47 -6.29 -2.29 16.71
CA THR A 47 -5.08 -1.43 16.74
C THR A 47 -3.92 -2.07 17.52
N ARG A 48 -4.20 -2.97 18.47
CA ARG A 48 -3.20 -3.70 19.27
C ARG A 48 -2.89 -5.08 18.70
N ALA A 49 -2.19 -5.12 17.57
CA ALA A 49 -1.77 -6.38 16.97
C ALA A 49 -0.41 -6.90 17.49
N GLU A 50 0.47 -6.06 18.06
CA GLU A 50 1.88 -6.48 18.31
C GLU A 50 2.42 -6.21 19.73
N GLU A 51 1.91 -5.24 20.48
CA GLU A 51 2.39 -4.91 21.83
C GLU A 51 1.34 -5.24 22.89
N ARG A 52 1.30 -6.51 23.30
CA ARG A 52 0.34 -6.97 24.31
C ARG A 52 0.85 -6.66 25.73
N ASP A 53 0.56 -5.46 26.24
CA ASP A 53 0.42 -5.26 27.68
C ASP A 53 -1.08 -5.38 28.07
N PRO A 54 -1.51 -6.53 28.60
CA PRO A 54 -2.90 -6.76 29.01
C PRO A 54 -3.36 -5.87 30.18
N SER A 55 -2.45 -5.12 30.81
CA SER A 55 -2.74 -4.23 31.93
C SER A 55 -3.32 -2.88 31.48
N ILE A 56 -3.04 -2.45 30.24
CA ILE A 56 -3.52 -1.18 29.72
C ILE A 56 -4.98 -1.35 29.26
N LYS A 57 -5.95 -1.02 30.13
CA LYS A 57 -7.36 -0.94 29.74
C LYS A 57 -7.63 0.43 29.13
N VAL A 58 -8.03 0.46 27.86
CA VAL A 58 -8.56 1.68 27.23
C VAL A 58 -9.94 1.93 27.78
N LYS A 59 -10.20 3.14 28.29
CA LYS A 59 -11.44 3.49 29.01
C LYS A 59 -12.25 4.58 28.33
N SER A 60 -11.65 5.33 27.40
CA SER A 60 -12.31 6.46 26.75
C SER A 60 -12.12 6.46 25.25
N LEU A 61 -13.02 7.17 24.56
CA LEU A 61 -12.91 7.40 23.11
C LEU A 61 -11.72 8.31 22.77
N ASP A 62 -11.28 9.18 23.69
CA ASP A 62 -10.06 10.01 23.51
C ASP A 62 -8.79 9.17 23.45
N GLU A 63 -8.68 8.14 24.30
CA GLU A 63 -7.55 7.21 24.26
C GLU A 63 -7.54 6.42 22.93
N VAL A 64 -8.73 6.03 22.45
CA VAL A 64 -8.89 5.38 21.15
C VAL A 64 -8.51 6.32 20.01
N GLU A 65 -8.85 7.61 20.09
CA GLU A 65 -8.47 8.63 19.10
C GLU A 65 -6.95 8.72 18.94
N ILE A 66 -6.23 8.82 20.07
CA ILE A 66 -4.77 8.90 20.10
C ILE A 66 -4.14 7.63 19.51
N MET A 67 -4.67 6.45 19.86
CA MET A 67 -4.19 5.18 19.33
C MET A 67 -4.42 5.05 17.83
N LEU A 68 -5.60 5.46 17.36
CA LEU A 68 -5.96 5.38 15.95
C LEU A 68 -5.12 6.35 15.11
N SER A 69 -4.90 7.58 15.58
CA SER A 69 -4.05 8.56 14.90
C SER A 69 -2.64 8.01 14.66
N LYS A 70 -1.99 7.46 15.69
CA LYS A 70 -0.67 6.84 15.56
C LYS A 70 -0.65 5.66 14.58
N LYS A 71 -1.69 4.82 14.62
CA LYS A 71 -1.77 3.64 13.74
C LYS A 71 -2.00 4.03 12.28
N ILE A 72 -2.77 5.08 12.02
CA ILE A 72 -2.96 5.65 10.68
C ILE A 72 -1.63 6.13 10.12
N ASP A 73 -0.85 6.89 10.89
CA ASP A 73 0.47 7.37 10.44
C ASP A 73 1.40 6.20 10.07
N ASN A 74 1.44 5.16 10.90
CA ASN A 74 2.21 3.95 10.61
C ASN A 74 1.74 3.23 9.34
N TRP A 75 0.42 3.10 9.14
CA TRP A 75 -0.12 2.46 7.94
C TRP A 75 0.17 3.25 6.67
N ILE A 76 0.15 4.58 6.73
CA ILE A 76 0.54 5.44 5.61
C ILE A 76 2.02 5.22 5.29
N ALA A 77 2.90 5.28 6.30
CA ALA A 77 4.33 5.06 6.11
C ALA A 77 4.65 3.66 5.53
N GLU A 78 4.01 2.60 6.05
CA GLU A 78 4.12 1.24 5.50
C GLU A 78 3.57 1.13 4.07
N GLY A 79 2.51 1.89 3.76
CA GLY A 79 1.93 1.97 2.43
C GLY A 79 2.89 2.61 1.44
N GLU A 80 3.45 3.76 1.79
CA GLU A 80 4.43 4.51 0.99
C GLU A 80 5.70 3.69 0.78
N ALA A 81 6.28 3.11 1.83
CA ALA A 81 7.49 2.30 1.73
C ALA A 81 7.28 1.07 0.81
N ARG A 82 6.12 0.38 0.92
CA ARG A 82 5.78 -0.72 0.00
C ARG A 82 5.55 -0.23 -1.42
N GLY A 83 4.95 0.94 -1.58
CA GLY A 83 4.71 1.57 -2.87
C GLY A 83 6.02 1.91 -3.58
N GLU A 84 6.94 2.57 -2.87
CA GLU A 84 8.28 2.95 -3.35
C GLU A 84 9.10 1.72 -3.72
N ALA A 85 9.22 0.73 -2.83
CA ALA A 85 9.96 -0.51 -3.12
C ALA A 85 9.42 -1.25 -4.36
N ARG A 86 8.09 -1.32 -4.52
CA ARG A 86 7.47 -1.91 -5.71
C ARG A 86 7.71 -1.07 -6.96
N GLY A 87 7.64 0.25 -6.83
CA GLY A 87 7.88 1.21 -7.90
C GLY A 87 9.32 1.13 -8.42
N GLU A 88 10.29 1.15 -7.52
CA GLU A 88 11.71 1.02 -7.84
C GLU A 88 12.02 -0.32 -8.50
N ALA A 89 11.52 -1.43 -7.98
CA ALA A 89 11.74 -2.75 -8.56
C ALA A 89 11.21 -2.82 -10.01
N LYS A 90 9.95 -2.40 -10.22
CA LYS A 90 9.34 -2.37 -11.55
C LYS A 90 10.05 -1.39 -12.49
N GLY A 91 10.41 -0.22 -11.99
CA GLY A 91 11.12 0.81 -12.76
C GLY A 91 12.49 0.33 -13.22
N LYS A 92 13.25 -0.32 -12.33
CA LYS A 92 14.57 -0.87 -12.63
C LYS A 92 14.50 -2.01 -13.64
N GLU A 93 13.54 -2.92 -13.50
CA GLU A 93 13.32 -4.01 -14.45
C GLU A 93 12.91 -3.48 -15.83
N LYS A 94 11.93 -2.58 -15.88
CA LYS A 94 11.49 -1.94 -17.13
C LYS A 94 12.63 -1.19 -17.81
N GLY A 95 13.37 -0.37 -17.06
CA GLY A 95 14.50 0.39 -17.60
C GLY A 95 15.63 -0.51 -18.10
N ARG A 96 15.94 -1.62 -17.39
CA ARG A 96 16.90 -2.62 -17.87
C ARG A 96 16.45 -3.22 -19.19
N LYS A 97 15.17 -3.63 -19.28
CA LYS A 97 14.62 -4.22 -20.50
C LYS A 97 14.62 -3.26 -21.68
N GLU A 98 14.20 -2.01 -21.47
CA GLU A 98 14.24 -0.96 -22.50
C GLU A 98 15.68 -0.68 -22.98
N ALA A 99 16.65 -0.65 -22.06
CA ALA A 99 18.06 -0.49 -22.41
C ALA A 99 18.61 -1.69 -23.22
N GLN A 100 18.28 -2.92 -22.81
CA GLN A 100 18.65 -4.13 -23.55
C GLN A 100 18.09 -4.12 -24.98
N GLN A 101 16.81 -3.74 -25.14
CA GLN A 101 16.17 -3.62 -26.44
C GLN A 101 16.81 -2.52 -27.31
N ALA A 102 17.10 -1.35 -26.72
CA ALA A 102 17.75 -0.26 -27.44
C ALA A 102 19.16 -0.65 -27.93
N ILE A 103 19.93 -1.36 -27.10
CA ILE A 103 21.24 -1.90 -27.48
C ILE A 103 21.08 -2.95 -28.60
N ALA A 104 20.14 -3.88 -28.46
CA ALA A 104 19.87 -4.89 -29.48
C ALA A 104 19.56 -4.26 -30.85
N LEU A 105 18.67 -3.26 -30.89
CA LEU A 105 18.33 -2.50 -32.11
C LEU A 105 19.57 -1.85 -32.73
N ALA A 106 20.41 -1.21 -31.93
CA ALA A 106 21.64 -0.58 -32.42
C ALA A 106 22.64 -1.59 -33.01
N LEU A 107 22.71 -2.81 -32.45
CA LEU A 107 23.57 -3.88 -32.96
C LEU A 107 22.98 -4.53 -34.23
N ILE A 108 21.64 -4.71 -34.30
CA ILE A 108 20.95 -5.18 -35.50
C ILE A 108 21.21 -4.23 -36.67
N GLN A 109 21.09 -2.92 -36.45
CA GLN A 109 21.36 -1.90 -37.47
C GLN A 109 22.82 -1.90 -37.97
N LYS A 110 23.76 -2.37 -37.13
CA LYS A 110 25.17 -2.56 -37.50
C LYS A 110 25.43 -3.90 -38.21
N GLY A 111 24.41 -4.73 -38.40
CA GLY A 111 24.50 -6.01 -39.11
C GLY A 111 25.16 -7.13 -38.31
N LEU A 112 25.13 -7.07 -36.98
CA LEU A 112 25.69 -8.14 -36.13
C LEU A 112 24.79 -9.38 -36.16
N ASP A 113 25.41 -10.54 -35.92
CA ASP A 113 24.71 -11.83 -35.85
C ASP A 113 23.74 -11.89 -34.65
N LYS A 114 22.57 -12.50 -34.87
CA LYS A 114 21.48 -12.52 -33.89
C LYS A 114 21.82 -13.33 -32.63
N MET A 115 22.58 -14.42 -32.74
CA MET A 115 23.01 -15.19 -31.55
C MET A 115 23.97 -14.36 -30.71
N LEU A 116 24.88 -13.62 -31.35
CA LEU A 116 25.82 -12.74 -30.64
C LEU A 116 25.09 -11.57 -29.95
N ILE A 117 24.05 -11.03 -30.57
CA ILE A 117 23.22 -9.98 -29.97
C ILE A 117 22.42 -10.51 -28.78
N ALA A 118 21.83 -11.71 -28.90
CA ALA A 118 21.11 -12.36 -27.80
C ALA A 118 22.03 -12.60 -26.60
N GLU A 119 23.25 -13.07 -26.82
CA GLU A 119 24.27 -13.23 -25.77
C GLU A 119 24.65 -11.89 -25.14
N ALA A 120 24.96 -10.86 -25.94
CA ALA A 120 25.43 -9.57 -25.45
C ALA A 120 24.36 -8.74 -24.71
N THR A 121 23.08 -8.94 -25.04
CA THR A 121 21.96 -8.20 -24.45
C THR A 121 21.20 -9.01 -23.41
N GLU A 122 21.51 -10.30 -23.26
CA GLU A 122 20.78 -11.27 -22.44
C GLU A 122 19.29 -11.35 -22.80
N LEU A 123 18.93 -10.97 -24.03
CA LEU A 123 17.56 -11.11 -24.53
C LEU A 123 17.38 -12.48 -25.19
N PRO A 124 16.20 -13.08 -25.04
CA PRO A 124 15.88 -14.32 -25.75
C PRO A 124 15.87 -14.07 -27.27
N ILE A 125 16.25 -15.09 -28.04
CA ILE A 125 16.38 -14.97 -29.50
C ILE A 125 15.05 -14.59 -30.15
N GLU A 126 13.93 -15.05 -29.58
CA GLU A 126 12.58 -14.72 -30.03
C GLU A 126 12.29 -13.21 -29.91
N GLU A 127 12.83 -12.55 -28.89
CA GLU A 127 12.68 -11.11 -28.69
C GLU A 127 13.56 -10.33 -29.68
N ILE A 128 14.78 -10.80 -29.97
CA ILE A 128 15.65 -10.25 -31.03
C ILE A 128 14.98 -10.37 -32.41
N GLU A 129 14.34 -11.51 -32.69
CA GLU A 129 13.61 -11.73 -33.94
C GLU A 129 12.38 -10.84 -34.06
N ALA A 130 11.65 -10.62 -32.97
CA ALA A 130 10.51 -9.70 -32.95
C ALA A 130 10.96 -8.27 -33.25
N LEU A 131 12.04 -7.79 -32.62
CA LEU A 131 12.61 -6.46 -32.87
C LEU A 131 13.04 -6.26 -34.34
N THR A 132 13.46 -7.32 -35.02
CA THR A 132 13.87 -7.26 -36.44
C THR A 132 12.67 -7.10 -37.39
N LYS A 133 11.46 -7.52 -36.99
CA LYS A 133 10.25 -7.39 -37.82
C LYS A 133 9.69 -5.97 -37.87
N ASP A 134 10.06 -5.14 -36.90
CA ASP A 134 9.60 -3.77 -36.74
C ASP A 134 10.57 -2.73 -37.35
N ILE A 135 11.62 -3.17 -38.07
CA ILE A 135 12.62 -2.35 -38.79
C ILE A 135 12.38 -2.47 -40.29
#